data_AF-A0A0F3GRP9-F1
#
_entry.id   AF-A0A0F3GRP9-F1
#
_cell.length_a   1.000
_cell.length_b   1.000
_cell.length_c   1.000
_cell.angle_alpha   90.00
_cell.angle_beta   90.00
_cell.angle_gamma   90.00
#
_symmetry.space_group_name_H-M   'P 1'
#
loop_
_entity.id
_entity.type
_entity.pdbx_description
1 polymer ?
#
loop_
_entity_poly.entity_id
_entity_poly.type
_entity_poly.pdbx_seq_one_letter_code
_entity_poly.pdbx_strand_id
1 'polypeptide(L)'
;MPENDDDDKRFYPEYLFEILCVVVCLMTLLTGTALLMPQEMGRRIVLSTPFQPKPEWYFLWLFELLKYFPGRTAFIGTVVLPLTFVAALLLVPFIDKDEQSKGGRMRASAVMVVLYLLFLIFTIIPLLG
;
A
#
# COMPACT_ATOMS: atom_id res chain seq x y z
N MET A 1 -4.09 1.29 37.55
CA MET A 1 -4.57 0.03 36.94
C MET A 1 -3.34 -0.85 36.88
N PRO A 2 -3.29 -2.01 37.57
CA PRO A 2 -2.08 -2.83 37.56
C PRO A 2 -1.86 -3.36 36.15
N GLU A 3 -0.67 -3.11 35.62
CA GLU A 3 -0.18 -3.62 34.35
C GLU A 3 -0.05 -5.14 34.48
N ASN A 4 -0.70 -5.88 33.59
CA ASN A 4 -0.72 -7.33 33.62
C ASN A 4 0.53 -7.83 32.85
N ASP A 5 1.66 -7.87 33.55
CA ASP A 5 3.02 -8.20 33.05
C ASP A 5 3.21 -9.69 32.66
N ASP A 6 2.14 -10.42 32.34
CA ASP A 6 2.19 -11.86 32.07
C ASP A 6 2.57 -12.21 30.61
N ASP A 7 2.79 -11.23 29.73
CA ASP A 7 3.08 -11.45 28.29
C ASP A 7 4.18 -10.52 27.72
N ASP A 8 5.08 -9.99 28.55
CA ASP A 8 6.22 -9.20 28.08
C ASP A 8 7.39 -10.11 27.66
N LYS A 9 7.35 -10.56 26.40
CA LYS A 9 8.44 -11.35 25.79
C LYS A 9 9.73 -10.53 25.77
N ARG A 10 10.84 -11.15 26.18
CA ARG A 10 12.14 -10.46 26.21
C ARG A 10 12.64 -10.21 24.78
N PHE A 11 13.08 -8.98 24.50
CA PHE A 11 13.63 -8.60 23.17
C PHE A 11 14.73 -9.57 22.70
N TYR A 12 15.63 -9.92 23.61
CA TYR A 12 16.64 -10.95 23.42
C TYR A 12 16.50 -12.03 24.50
N PRO A 13 16.52 -13.33 24.15
CA PRO A 13 16.79 -13.90 22.83
C PRO A 13 15.54 -14.22 21.98
N GLU A 14 14.35 -14.15 22.58
CA GLU A 14 13.13 -14.74 22.03
C GLU A 14 12.58 -13.97 20.84
N TYR A 15 12.31 -12.66 20.99
CA TYR A 15 11.80 -11.83 19.88
C TYR A 15 12.80 -11.71 18.73
N LEU A 16 14.10 -11.59 19.02
CA LEU A 16 15.12 -11.52 17.98
C LEU A 16 15.10 -12.77 17.09
N PHE A 17 14.95 -13.95 17.70
CA PHE A 17 14.87 -15.20 16.95
C PHE A 17 13.61 -15.27 16.08
N GLU A 18 12.47 -14.81 16.60
CA GLU A 18 11.21 -14.71 15.83
C GLU A 18 11.37 -13.78 14.61
N ILE A 19 11.94 -12.59 14.80
CA ILE A 19 12.22 -11.63 13.72
C ILE A 19 13.17 -12.23 12.68
N LEU A 20 14.26 -12.88 13.12
CA LEU A 20 15.22 -13.51 12.22
C LEU A 20 14.56 -14.62 11.40
N CYS A 21 13.69 -15.43 12.00
CA CYS A 21 12.95 -16.47 11.30
C CYS A 21 12.06 -15.88 10.21
N VAL A 22 11.31 -14.82 10.52
CA VAL A 22 10.45 -14.11 9.54
C VAL A 22 11.29 -13.51 8.41
N VAL A 23 12.41 -12.86 8.72
CA VAL A 23 13.30 -12.26 7.72
C VAL A 23 13.88 -13.31 6.79
N VAL A 24 14.40 -14.43 7.34
CA VAL A 24 14.95 -15.53 6.53
C VAL A 24 13.87 -16.16 5.66
N CYS A 25 12.66 -16.36 6.20
CA CYS A 25 11.51 -16.87 5.44
C CYS A 25 11.16 -15.93 4.27
N LEU A 26 11.06 -14.62 4.54
CA LEU A 26 10.75 -13.62 3.51
C LEU A 26 11.85 -13.53 2.44
N MET A 27 13.13 -13.59 2.83
CA MET A 27 14.25 -13.61 1.88
C MET A 27 14.27 -14.87 1.03
N THR A 28 13.95 -16.01 1.62
CA THR A 28 13.84 -17.29 0.90
C THR A 28 12.68 -17.24 -0.10
N LEU A 29 11.52 -16.71 0.31
CA LEU A 29 10.36 -16.54 -0.57
C LEU A 29 10.66 -15.60 -1.75
N LEU A 30 11.29 -14.46 -1.47
CA LEU A 30 11.63 -13.46 -2.47
C LEU A 30 12.66 -14.00 -3.47
N THR A 31 13.72 -14.65 -2.98
CA THR A 31 14.74 -15.28 -3.82
C THR A 31 14.15 -16.46 -4.61
N GLY A 32 13.32 -17.28 -3.98
CA GLY A 32 12.63 -18.39 -4.63
C GLY A 32 11.75 -17.92 -5.78
N THR A 33 10.99 -16.84 -5.57
CA THR A 33 10.13 -16.25 -6.60
C THR A 33 10.96 -15.65 -7.73
N ALA A 34 12.07 -14.96 -7.42
CA ALA A 34 12.97 -14.40 -8.41
C ALA A 34 13.64 -15.48 -9.30
N LEU A 35 13.92 -16.66 -8.74
CA LEU A 35 14.50 -17.78 -9.48
C LEU A 35 13.44 -18.55 -10.30
N LEU A 36 12.23 -18.73 -9.77
CA LEU A 36 11.14 -19.43 -10.46
C LEU A 36 10.51 -18.60 -11.58
N MET A 37 10.45 -17.28 -11.41
CA MET A 37 9.91 -16.32 -12.37
C MET A 37 10.94 -15.23 -12.65
N PRO A 38 11.98 -15.53 -13.45
CA PRO A 38 13.02 -14.55 -13.77
C PRO A 38 12.38 -13.34 -14.47
N GLN A 39 12.50 -12.17 -13.86
CA GLN A 39 11.99 -10.94 -14.44
C GLN A 39 12.90 -10.51 -15.60
N GLU A 40 12.30 -10.27 -16.77
CA GLU A 40 13.03 -9.66 -17.87
C GLU A 40 13.41 -8.22 -17.50
N MET A 41 14.70 -7.88 -17.63
CA MET A 41 15.17 -6.50 -17.53
C MET A 41 14.36 -5.67 -18.55
N GLY A 42 13.72 -4.59 -18.09
CA GLY A 42 12.70 -3.86 -18.85
C GLY A 42 13.03 -3.62 -20.34
N ARG A 43 12.00 -3.58 -21.18
CA ARG A 43 12.12 -3.53 -22.64
C ARG A 43 13.04 -2.40 -23.11
N ARG A 44 14.03 -2.74 -23.94
CA ARG A 44 14.88 -1.75 -24.62
C ARG A 44 14.00 -0.81 -25.44
N ILE A 45 14.11 0.50 -25.21
CA ILE A 45 13.32 1.50 -25.91
C ILE A 45 13.82 1.59 -27.36
N VAL A 46 12.93 1.27 -28.30
CA VAL A 46 13.18 1.42 -29.74
C VAL A 46 12.24 2.49 -30.29
N LEU A 47 12.81 3.57 -30.83
CA LEU A 47 12.09 4.75 -31.32
C LEU A 47 11.16 4.47 -32.52
N SER A 48 11.34 3.34 -33.21
CA SER A 48 10.56 2.96 -34.38
C SER A 48 9.24 2.23 -34.06
N THR A 49 8.99 1.86 -32.81
CA THR A 49 7.76 1.16 -32.40
C THR A 49 6.92 2.00 -31.45
N PRO A 50 5.62 2.21 -31.72
CA PRO A 50 4.73 2.86 -30.75
C PRO A 50 4.68 1.99 -29.48
N PHE A 51 5.04 2.60 -28.36
CA PHE A 51 5.04 1.97 -27.04
C PHE A 51 4.22 2.83 -26.08
N GLN A 52 3.29 2.20 -25.38
CA GLN A 52 2.61 2.83 -24.25
C GLN A 52 3.28 2.29 -22.97
N PRO A 53 4.14 3.08 -22.30
CA PRO A 53 4.74 2.65 -21.05
C PRO A 53 3.64 2.51 -19.99
N LYS A 54 3.40 1.27 -19.54
CA LYS A 54 2.60 1.02 -18.34
C LYS A 54 3.50 1.25 -17.12
N PRO A 55 3.04 1.96 -16.08
CA PRO A 55 3.80 2.13 -14.85
C PRO A 55 3.79 0.85 -14.01
N GLU A 56 4.59 0.85 -12.94
CA GLU A 56 4.65 -0.23 -11.97
C GLU A 56 3.32 -0.44 -11.24
N TRP A 57 3.07 -1.66 -10.77
CA TRP A 57 1.79 -2.09 -10.20
C TRP A 57 1.27 -1.19 -9.06
N TYR A 58 2.18 -0.67 -8.24
CA TYR A 58 1.85 0.23 -7.12
C TYR A 58 1.44 1.65 -7.55
N PHE A 59 1.63 2.01 -8.83
CA PHE A 59 1.17 3.27 -9.43
C PHE A 59 -0.03 3.10 -10.37
N LEU A 60 -0.48 1.87 -10.64
CA LEU A 60 -1.57 1.62 -11.59
C LEU A 60 -2.86 2.34 -11.21
N TRP A 61 -3.23 2.34 -9.92
CA TRP A 61 -4.42 3.03 -9.44
C TRP A 61 -4.41 4.53 -9.72
N LEU A 62 -3.24 5.17 -9.61
CA LEU A 62 -3.05 6.59 -9.87
C LEU A 62 -3.08 6.90 -11.37
N PHE A 63 -2.47 6.02 -12.17
CA PHE A 63 -2.50 6.14 -13.63
C PHE A 63 -3.89 5.97 -14.21
N GLU A 64 -4.68 5.04 -13.66
CA GLU A 64 -6.07 4.85 -14.05
C GLU A 64 -6.91 6.07 -13.67
N LEU A 65 -6.71 6.62 -12.47
CA LEU A 65 -7.37 7.85 -12.02
C LEU A 65 -7.05 9.04 -12.95
N LEU A 66 -5.81 9.17 -13.41
CA LEU A 66 -5.37 10.19 -14.35
C LEU A 66 -6.15 10.18 -15.68
N LYS A 67 -6.63 9.02 -16.15
CA LYS A 67 -7.46 8.95 -17.36
C LYS A 67 -8.79 9.68 -17.20
N TYR A 68 -9.32 9.77 -15.98
CA TYR A 68 -10.56 10.49 -15.67
C TYR A 68 -10.34 11.99 -15.47
N PHE A 69 -9.09 12.47 -15.35
CA PHE A 69 -8.75 13.88 -15.13
C PHE A 69 -7.85 14.46 -16.24
N PRO A 70 -8.35 14.64 -17.48
CA PRO A 70 -7.55 15.16 -18.57
C PRO A 70 -7.27 16.67 -18.45
N GLY A 71 -6.06 17.09 -18.84
CA GLY A 71 -5.68 18.49 -18.97
C GLY A 71 -5.45 19.20 -17.63
N ARG A 72 -6.13 20.33 -17.41
CA ARG A 72 -5.91 21.19 -16.24
C ARG A 72 -6.35 20.56 -14.91
N THR A 73 -7.21 19.55 -14.94
CA THR A 73 -7.65 18.79 -13.76
C THR A 73 -6.67 17.67 -13.36
N ALA A 74 -5.68 17.35 -14.21
CA ALA A 74 -4.69 16.31 -13.91
C ALA A 74 -3.93 16.58 -12.60
N PHE A 75 -3.64 17.86 -12.29
CA PHE A 75 -3.02 18.26 -11.02
C PHE A 75 -3.83 17.83 -9.78
N ILE A 76 -5.16 17.85 -9.89
CA ILE A 76 -6.04 17.43 -8.80
C ILE A 76 -5.91 15.91 -8.60
N GLY A 77 -5.88 15.15 -9.69
CA GLY A 77 -5.71 13.70 -9.64
C GLY A 77 -4.32 13.24 -9.19
N THR A 78 -3.25 13.96 -9.54
CA THR A 78 -1.86 13.54 -9.25
C THR A 78 -1.26 14.08 -7.98
N VAL A 79 -1.69 15.26 -7.53
CA VAL A 79 -1.09 15.93 -6.36
C VAL A 79 -2.09 16.02 -5.23
N VAL A 80 -3.27 16.59 -5.50
CA VAL A 80 -4.25 16.85 -4.44
C VAL A 80 -4.79 15.53 -3.87
N LEU A 81 -5.13 14.57 -4.71
CA LEU A 81 -5.74 13.31 -4.28
C LEU A 81 -4.78 12.41 -3.45
N PRO A 82 -3.54 12.13 -3.88
CA PRO A 82 -2.59 11.38 -3.05
C PRO A 82 -2.25 12.10 -1.75
N LEU A 83 -2.09 13.43 -1.81
CA LEU A 83 -1.81 14.23 -0.62
C LEU A 83 -2.98 14.20 0.37
N THR A 84 -4.21 14.23 -0.12
CA THR A 84 -5.42 14.09 0.70
C THR A 84 -5.48 12.69 1.33
N PHE A 85 -5.11 11.65 0.60
CA PHE A 85 -5.04 10.28 1.13
C PHE A 85 -4.04 10.14 2.27
N VAL A 86 -2.82 10.68 2.08
CA VAL A 86 -1.78 10.69 3.12
C VAL A 86 -2.21 11.55 4.31
N ALA A 87 -2.79 12.73 4.06
CA ALA A 87 -3.30 13.59 5.12
C ALA A 87 -4.43 12.92 5.92
N ALA A 88 -5.33 12.18 5.25
CA ALA A 88 -6.38 11.41 5.92
C ALA A 88 -5.78 10.33 6.84
N LEU A 89 -4.75 9.60 6.37
CA LEU A 89 -3.99 8.64 7.19
C LEU A 89 -3.32 9.30 8.40
N LEU A 90 -2.70 10.46 8.22
CA LEU A 90 -2.07 11.22 9.31
C LEU A 90 -3.10 11.77 10.31
N LEU A 91 -4.34 12.01 9.87
CA LEU A 91 -5.44 12.47 10.72
C LEU A 91 -6.13 11.33 11.49
N VAL A 92 -5.89 10.06 11.15
CA VAL A 92 -6.43 8.89 11.87
C VAL A 92 -6.22 8.97 13.39
N PRO A 93 -4.99 9.16 13.93
CA PRO A 93 -4.78 9.25 15.37
C PRO A 93 -5.50 10.43 16.05
N PHE A 94 -5.90 11.45 15.30
CA PHE A 94 -6.64 12.59 15.83
C PHE A 94 -8.15 12.33 15.86
N ILE A 95 -8.65 11.50 14.94
CA ILE A 95 -10.05 11.10 14.84
C ILE A 95 -10.36 9.95 15.81
N ASP A 96 -9.40 9.06 16.05
CA ASP A 96 -9.50 7.90 16.95
C ASP A 96 -9.00 8.22 18.37
N LYS A 97 -9.35 9.40 18.90
CA LYS A 97 -8.94 9.84 20.26
C LYS A 97 -9.81 9.29 21.39
N ASP A 98 -11.03 8.85 21.08
CA ASP A 98 -11.97 8.34 22.09
C ASP A 98 -11.90 6.82 22.19
N GLU A 99 -11.08 6.35 23.13
CA GLU A 99 -10.93 4.92 23.47
C GLU A 99 -12.26 4.27 23.91
N GLN A 100 -13.23 5.07 24.38
CA GLN A 100 -14.57 4.62 24.77
C GLN A 100 -15.63 4.74 23.66
N SER A 101 -15.36 5.46 22.56
CA SER A 101 -16.33 5.65 21.48
C SER A 101 -16.18 4.58 20.41
N LYS A 102 -16.96 3.49 20.53
CA LYS A 102 -17.11 2.48 19.46
C LYS A 102 -17.46 3.12 18.09
N GLY A 103 -18.10 4.30 18.10
CA GLY A 103 -18.49 5.03 16.90
C GLY A 103 -17.32 5.68 16.15
N GLY A 104 -16.32 6.23 16.84
CA GLY A 104 -15.15 6.85 16.21
C GLY A 104 -14.28 5.83 15.48
N ARG A 105 -13.93 4.74 16.18
CA ARG A 105 -13.14 3.63 15.65
C ARG A 105 -13.82 2.93 14.46
N MET A 106 -15.15 2.76 14.50
CA MET A 106 -15.92 2.15 13.40
C MET A 106 -15.98 3.06 12.16
N ARG A 107 -16.02 4.39 12.36
CA ARG A 107 -15.96 5.34 11.24
C ARG A 107 -14.57 5.38 10.61
N ALA A 108 -13.51 5.43 11.42
CA ALA A 108 -12.14 5.40 10.94
C ALA A 108 -11.82 4.10 10.18
N SER A 109 -12.23 2.95 10.73
CA SER A 109 -12.05 1.65 10.06
C SER A 109 -12.88 1.54 8.78
N ALA A 110 -14.13 2.03 8.77
CA ALA A 110 -14.95 2.05 7.56
C ALA A 110 -14.33 2.93 6.46
N VAL A 111 -13.83 4.12 6.80
CA VAL A 111 -13.12 5.00 5.85
C VAL A 111 -11.89 4.29 5.30
N MET A 112 -11.09 3.65 6.16
CA MET A 112 -9.90 2.90 5.74
C MET A 112 -10.24 1.71 4.84
N VAL A 113 -11.31 0.97 5.13
CA VAL A 113 -11.77 -0.14 4.28
C VAL A 113 -12.24 0.37 2.93
N VAL A 114 -13.02 1.45 2.88
CA VAL A 114 -13.47 2.06 1.62
C VAL A 114 -12.27 2.53 0.79
N LEU A 115 -11.32 3.22 1.42
CA LEU A 115 -10.09 3.69 0.79
C LEU A 115 -9.27 2.52 0.21
N TYR A 116 -9.14 1.43 0.97
CA TYR A 116 -8.45 0.22 0.52
C TYR A 116 -9.18 -0.48 -0.63
N LEU A 117 -10.51 -0.59 -0.56
CA LEU A 117 -11.31 -1.17 -1.64
C LEU A 117 -11.21 -0.34 -2.92
N LEU A 118 -11.27 0.99 -2.82
CA LEU A 118 -11.04 1.87 -3.96
C LEU A 118 -9.65 1.65 -4.56
N PHE A 119 -8.60 1.63 -3.74
CA PHE A 119 -7.24 1.33 -4.19
C PHE A 119 -7.15 -0.01 -4.94
N LEU A 120 -7.76 -1.08 -4.40
CA LEU A 120 -7.78 -2.39 -5.06
C LEU A 120 -8.55 -2.36 -6.39
N ILE A 121 -9.75 -1.77 -6.40
CA ILE A 121 -10.57 -1.66 -7.61
C ILE A 121 -9.79 -0.93 -8.71
N PHE A 122 -9.20 0.23 -8.39
CA PHE A 122 -8.41 1.01 -9.34
C PHE A 122 -7.10 0.33 -9.76
N THR A 123 -6.57 -0.61 -8.97
CA THR A 123 -5.40 -1.41 -9.35
C THR A 123 -5.78 -2.59 -10.24
N ILE A 124 -6.94 -3.21 -10.01
CA ILE A 124 -7.42 -4.41 -10.70
C ILE A 124 -7.97 -4.06 -12.10
N ILE A 125 -8.71 -2.95 -12.23
CA ILE A 125 -9.25 -2.48 -13.53
C ILE A 125 -8.17 -2.40 -14.65
N PRO A 126 -7.03 -1.72 -14.47
CA PRO A 126 -5.98 -1.64 -15.49
C PRO A 126 -5.19 -2.94 -15.67
N LEU A 127 -5.35 -3.91 -14.77
CA LEU A 127 -4.77 -5.25 -14.90
C LEU A 127 -5.65 -6.16 -15.77
N LEU A 128 -6.98 -5.94 -15.75
CA LEU A 128 -7.96 -6.69 -16.55
C LEU A 128 -8.19 -6.13 -17.97
N GLY A 129 -7.76 -4.89 -18.24
CA GLY A 129 -7.87 -4.21 -19.54
C GLY A 129 -6.55 -4.00 -20.26
#